data_AF-A0A7L2RCK8-F1
#
_entry.id   AF-A0A7L2RCK8-F1
#
_cell.length_a   1.000
_cell.length_b   1.000
_cell.length_c   1.000
_cell.angle_alpha   90.00
_cell.angle_beta   90.00
_cell.angle_gamma   90.00
#
_symmetry.space_group_name_H-M   'P 1'
#
loop_
_entity.id
_entity.type
_entity.pdbx_description
1 polymer ?
#
loop_
_entity_poly.entity_id
_entity_poly.type
_entity_poly.pdbx_seq_one_letter_code
_entity_poly.pdbx_strand_id
1 'polypeptide(L)' 'GVVAVAREEPHGRDPALYSALCPHLRPRGWFGEGASLLLDVGVLGRWWVLEWALRDCDVNEEELGGLPLDPRELRSER' A
#
# COMPACT_ATOMS: atom_id res chain seq x y z
N GLY A 1 13.42 -6.94 12.88
CA GLY A 1 13.15 -5.59 13.40
C GLY A 1 11.76 -5.55 14.01
N VAL A 2 11.51 -4.66 14.97
CA VAL A 2 10.19 -4.50 15.61
C VAL A 2 9.24 -3.68 14.73
N VAL A 3 9.78 -2.72 13.98
CA VAL A 3 9.05 -1.83 13.07
C VAL A 3 9.72 -1.85 11.69
N ALA A 4 8.93 -1.78 10.63
CA ALA A 4 9.34 -1.64 9.24
C ALA A 4 8.46 -0.59 8.54
N VAL A 5 8.96 0.02 7.46
CA VAL A 5 8.22 1.00 6.66
C VAL A 5 8.37 0.65 5.18
N ALA A 6 7.24 0.63 4.46
CA ALA A 6 7.19 0.53 3.02
C ALA A 6 6.93 1.91 2.42
N ARG A 7 7.72 2.30 1.43
CA ARG A 7 7.60 3.57 0.72
C ARG A 7 7.85 3.39 -0.77
N GLU A 8 7.18 4.19 -1.57
CA GLU A 8 7.41 4.28 -3.00
C GLU A 8 8.75 4.98 -3.28
N GLU A 9 9.48 4.47 -4.27
CA GLU A 9 10.68 5.12 -4.79
C GLU A 9 10.42 5.57 -6.23
N PRO A 10 10.30 6.89 -6.48
CA PRO A 10 9.77 7.42 -7.74
C PRO A 10 10.65 7.18 -8.96
N HIS A 11 11.89 6.71 -8.77
CA HIS A 11 12.88 6.56 -9.84
C HIS A 11 13.37 5.12 -10.04
N GLY A 12 12.77 4.13 -9.36
CA GLY A 12 13.13 2.72 -9.53
C GLY A 12 14.58 2.39 -9.14
N ARG A 13 15.09 1.25 -9.61
CA ARG A 13 16.35 0.65 -9.12
C ARG A 13 17.62 1.13 -9.86
N ASP A 14 17.49 1.69 -11.06
CA ASP A 14 18.62 2.17 -11.87
C ASP A 14 18.31 3.51 -12.55
N PRO A 15 18.46 4.62 -11.84
CA PRO A 15 18.16 5.90 -12.43
C PRO A 15 19.41 6.55 -13.00
N ALA A 16 19.57 6.45 -14.33
CA ALA A 16 20.48 7.31 -15.09
C ALA A 16 20.01 8.79 -15.16
N LEU A 17 18.83 9.10 -14.59
CA LEU A 17 18.24 10.43 -14.60
C LEU A 17 18.83 11.32 -13.49
N TYR A 18 19.19 12.55 -13.87
CA TYR A 18 19.68 13.56 -12.93
C TYR A 18 18.71 13.82 -11.77
N SER A 19 17.40 13.79 -12.02
CA SER A 19 16.37 13.99 -11.00
C SER A 19 16.46 13.01 -9.83
N ALA A 20 16.88 11.77 -10.06
CA ALA A 20 17.00 10.75 -9.03
C ALA A 20 18.31 10.83 -8.23
N LEU A 21 19.37 11.30 -8.90
CA LEU A 21 20.71 11.38 -8.33
C LEU A 21 20.93 12.69 -7.57
N CYS A 22 20.29 13.78 -8.00
CA CYS A 22 20.47 15.11 -7.43
C CYS A 22 19.91 15.17 -5.99
N PRO A 23 20.75 15.37 -4.95
CA PRO A 23 20.28 15.41 -3.57
C PRO A 23 19.32 16.57 -3.28
N HIS A 24 19.39 17.64 -4.08
CA HIS A 24 18.54 18.82 -3.92
C HIS A 24 17.11 18.61 -4.43
N LEU A 25 16.90 17.59 -5.27
CA LEU A 25 15.58 17.22 -5.81
C LEU A 25 14.90 16.12 -5.00
N ARG A 26 15.58 15.55 -3.99
CA ARG A 26 15.01 14.51 -3.14
C ARG A 26 13.94 15.09 -2.22
N PRO A 27 12.81 14.37 -1.98
CA PRO A 27 11.81 14.78 -1.02
C PRO A 27 12.45 15.09 0.34
N ARG A 28 12.18 16.27 0.88
CA ARG A 28 12.80 16.72 2.12
C ARG A 28 12.02 16.22 3.32
N GLY A 29 12.59 15.25 4.02
CA GLY A 29 12.08 14.75 5.30
C GLY A 29 10.97 13.72 5.18
N TRP A 30 10.62 13.14 6.33
CA TRP A 30 9.57 12.12 6.46
C TRP A 30 8.16 12.72 6.50
N PHE A 31 8.05 14.00 6.81
CA PHE A 31 6.79 14.73 6.95
C PHE A 31 6.70 15.79 5.83
N GLY A 32 5.63 15.79 5.04
CA GLY A 32 5.46 16.64 3.86
C GLY A 32 5.36 15.84 2.57
N GLU A 33 6.05 16.27 1.50
CA GLU A 33 6.09 15.55 0.20
C GLU A 33 6.64 14.12 0.30
N GLY A 34 7.43 13.81 1.33
CA GLY A 34 7.88 12.44 1.60
C GLY A 34 6.79 11.53 2.18
N ALA A 35 5.77 12.10 2.82
CA ALA A 35 4.69 11.34 3.44
C ALA A 35 3.71 10.76 2.40
N SER A 36 3.54 11.42 1.25
CA SER A 36 2.72 10.89 0.14
C SER A 36 3.33 9.64 -0.51
N LEU A 37 4.61 9.35 -0.24
CA LEU A 37 5.28 8.14 -0.71
C LEU A 37 5.19 7.00 0.31
N LEU A 38 4.61 7.21 1.49
CA LEU A 38 4.45 6.16 2.49
C LEU A 38 3.33 5.21 2.06
N LEU A 39 3.65 3.92 1.93
CA LEU A 39 2.70 2.89 1.50
C LEU A 39 2.15 2.10 2.69
N ASP A 40 3.01 1.70 3.62
CA ASP A 40 2.60 0.89 4.78
C ASP A 40 3.61 0.96 5.93
N VAL A 41 3.15 0.64 7.14
CA VAL A 41 3.94 0.47 8.35
C VAL A 41 3.75 -0.95 8.87
N GLY A 42 4.88 -1.64 9.06
CA GLY A 42 4.93 -2.98 9.61
C GLY A 42 5.29 -2.94 11.09
N VAL A 43 4.50 -3.59 11.95
CA VAL A 43 4.81 -3.76 13.39
C VAL A 43 4.75 -5.24 13.74
N LEU A 44 5.80 -5.76 14.37
CA LEU A 44 5.90 -7.17 14.79
C LEU A 44 5.63 -8.17 13.65
N GLY A 45 6.09 -7.85 12.44
CA GLY A 45 5.93 -8.72 11.27
C GLY A 45 4.55 -8.63 10.58
N ARG A 46 3.69 -7.71 10.98
CA ARG A 46 2.38 -7.47 10.34
C ARG A 46 2.33 -6.10 9.68
N TRP A 47 1.85 -6.07 8.45
CA TRP A 47 1.67 -4.87 7.63
C TRP A 47 0.23 -4.36 7.78
N TRP A 48 0.06 -3.11 8.20
CA TRP A 48 -1.26 -2.61 8.62
C TRP A 48 -2.18 -2.33 7.43
N VAL A 49 -1.70 -1.59 6.43
CA VAL A 49 -2.47 -1.23 5.24
C VAL A 49 -2.72 -2.45 4.37
N LEU A 50 -1.70 -3.29 4.18
CA LEU A 50 -1.81 -4.51 3.39
C LEU A 50 -2.83 -5.48 4.01
N GLU A 51 -2.80 -5.66 5.33
CA GLU A 51 -3.77 -6.54 5.99
C GLU A 51 -5.21 -6.01 5.83
N TRP A 52 -5.41 -4.70 5.96
CA TRP A 52 -6.72 -4.10 5.74
C TRP A 52 -7.18 -4.25 4.27
N ALA A 53 -6.30 -3.99 3.32
CA ALA A 53 -6.60 -4.09 1.88
C ALA A 53 -6.90 -5.53 1.43
N LEU A 54 -6.33 -6.53 2.10
CA LEU A 54 -6.55 -7.95 1.79
C LEU A 54 -7.76 -8.57 2.50
N ARG A 55 -8.50 -7.81 3.31
CA ARG A 55 -9.58 -8.35 4.15
C ARG A 55 -10.72 -8.98 3.34
N ASP A 56 -11.14 -8.32 2.26
CA ASP A 56 -12.24 -8.73 1.39
C ASP A 56 -11.78 -8.72 -0.09
N CYS A 57 -10.54 -9.16 -0.36
CA CYS A 57 -9.93 -9.04 -1.70
C CYS A 57 -10.57 -9.91 -2.79
N ASP A 58 -11.43 -10.85 -2.41
CA ASP A 58 -12.24 -11.69 -3.28
C ASP A 58 -13.65 -11.12 -3.54
N VAL A 59 -14.04 -10.05 -2.85
CA VAL A 59 -15.34 -9.39 -3.04
C VAL A 59 -15.23 -8.36 -4.18
N ASN A 60 -15.99 -8.58 -5.24
CA ASN A 60 -16.16 -7.62 -6.34
C ASN A 60 -17.51 -6.89 -6.21
N GLU A 61 -17.50 -5.70 -5.62
CA GLU A 61 -18.71 -4.88 -5.42
C GLU A 61 -19.38 -4.46 -6.74
N GLU A 62 -18.63 -4.31 -7.84
CA GLU A 62 -19.17 -3.95 -9.16
C GLU A 62 -20.08 -5.05 -9.72
N GLU A 63 -19.70 -6.31 -9.51
CA GLU A 63 -20.44 -7.48 -9.99
C GLU A 63 -21.54 -7.89 -9.00
N LEU A 64 -21.26 -7.79 -7.70
CA LEU A 64 -22.10 -8.38 -6.67
C LEU A 64 -23.03 -7.38 -5.97
N GLY A 65 -22.81 -6.07 -6.10
CA GLY A 65 -23.59 -5.04 -5.40
C GLY A 65 -25.07 -4.94 -5.82
N GLY A 66 -25.45 -5.54 -6.95
CA GLY A 66 -26.83 -5.61 -7.43
C GLY A 66 -27.60 -6.87 -7.00
N LEU A 67 -26.94 -7.81 -6.34
CA LEU A 67 -27.56 -9.08 -5.94
C LEU A 67 -28.38 -8.92 -4.65
N PRO A 68 -29.44 -9.70 -4.45
CA PRO A 68 -30.27 -9.64 -3.24
C PRO A 68 -29.60 -10.27 -2.00
N LEU A 69 -28.33 -10.65 -2.10
CA LEU A 69 -27.54 -11.36 -1.10
C LEU A 69 -26.32 -10.48 -0.78
N ASP A 70 -25.95 -10.34 0.49
CA ASP A 70 -24.69 -9.69 0.86
C ASP A 70 -23.52 -10.63 0.48
N PRO A 71 -22.59 -10.18 -0.37
CA PRO A 71 -21.41 -10.97 -0.75
C PRO A 71 -20.58 -11.45 0.45
N ARG A 72 -20.57 -10.69 1.55
CA ARG A 72 -19.83 -11.01 2.79
C ARG A 72 -20.48 -12.15 3.58
N GLU A 73 -21.74 -12.44 3.32
CA GLU A 73 -22.48 -13.57 3.90
C GLU A 73 -22.24 -14.87 3.12
N LEU A 74 -21.81 -14.77 1.85
CA LEU A 74 -21.39 -15.90 1.03
C LEU A 74 -19.99 -16.37 1.44
N ARG A 75 -19.82 -16.80 2.68
CA ARG A 75 -18.61 -17.53 3.07
C ARG A 75 -18.65 -18.89 2.39
N SER A 76 -17.69 -19.12 1.49
CA SER A 76 -17.38 -20.48 1.04
C SER A 76 -17.11 -21.32 2.28
N GLU A 77 -18.00 -22.26 2.59
CA GLU A 77 -17.71 -23.29 3.58
C GLU A 77 -16.41 -23.99 3.15
N ARG A 78 -15.41 -23.92 4.02
CA ARG A 78 -14.21 -24.75 3.96
C ARG A 78 -14.17 -25.60 5.21
#